data_AF-A0A1V5WJ41-F1
#
_entry.id   AF-A0A1V5WJ41-F1
#
_cell.length_a   1.000
_cell.length_b   1.000
_cell.length_c   1.000
_cell.angle_alpha   90.00
_cell.angle_beta   90.00
_cell.angle_gamma   90.00
#
_symmetry.space_group_name_H-M   'P 1'
#
loop_
_entity.id
_entity.type
_entity.pdbx_description
1 polymer ?
#
loop_
_entity_poly.entity_id
_entity_poly.type
_entity_poly.pdbx_seq_one_letter_code
_entity_poly.pdbx_strand_id
1 'polypeptide(L)'
;MNENDRSNDLEPLDYIFSVEILNEGVDIVEVNQVIMLRRTESPIVFVQQLGRGLRKAEGKEYVVILDFIGNYTNNFMIPIALSGDRSYNPDTIRKYVISGNNTIPGSSTVHFDEVAKDKIFASIDKIRGMKAIIKESYISLKNRLGRIPYLLDFYENGEIDPLVIIREYKTYQAFLESVEKELYSGKLSADEVITLEYLSKTILIGARPYELEILRNLLINGEITFDRMNKAFIDNYGYEINLDSFNDAIGVLQGKFVSKEEEYKKYCHMDIVSLDNDRKLNRLESFAKRILHEEFSKQIDDIVEVGLRRYKDKYSYSLDNESPFVLYEKYSRRDVSLLMNCGKDLSSTMYGMKRIGDDTFIFVTYHKESAEDQEYVDGKPDYADAFEDNIIFKWDSQIGRGVDSSYVVDVVEAKRKHLFVKKSDAETSFYYIGQFDVVDVKPATKKDNNGKERDITKMRMKMHHAVREDLLRYLQSKLPEIEENVV
;
A
#
# COMPACT_ATOMS: atom_id res chain seq x y z
N MET A 1 -15.16 18.01 39.23
CA MET A 1 -15.77 19.01 40.12
C MET A 1 -16.34 18.28 41.33
N ASN A 2 -15.93 18.62 42.56
CA ASN A 2 -16.39 17.94 43.78
C ASN A 2 -17.88 18.26 44.01
N GLU A 3 -18.68 17.25 44.39
CA GLU A 3 -20.12 17.39 44.65
C GLU A 3 -20.47 18.35 45.80
N ASN A 4 -19.48 18.81 46.57
CA ASN A 4 -19.67 19.64 47.77
C ASN A 4 -19.69 21.16 47.52
N ASP A 5 -19.42 21.63 46.29
CA ASP A 5 -19.46 23.07 45.93
C ASP A 5 -20.75 23.46 45.18
N ARG A 6 -21.88 22.79 45.46
CA ARG A 6 -23.18 23.12 44.89
C ARG A 6 -23.77 24.37 45.55
N SER A 7 -23.26 25.56 45.18
CA SER A 7 -24.02 26.80 45.32
C SER A 7 -25.11 26.84 44.24
N ASN A 8 -26.37 26.97 44.67
CA ASN A 8 -27.57 27.10 43.84
C ASN A 8 -27.45 28.22 42.79
N ASP A 9 -27.08 27.91 41.54
CA ASP A 9 -27.62 28.60 40.34
C ASP A 9 -27.11 28.06 38.98
N LEU A 10 -26.27 27.03 38.93
CA LEU A 10 -25.92 26.37 37.67
C LEU A 10 -25.92 24.84 37.84
N GLU A 11 -26.99 24.19 37.36
CA GLU A 11 -26.97 22.74 37.17
C GLU A 11 -25.88 22.40 36.13
N PRO A 12 -24.98 21.44 36.41
CA PRO A 12 -23.99 21.00 35.43
C PRO A 12 -24.70 20.35 34.23
N LEU A 13 -24.25 20.69 33.02
CA LEU A 13 -24.79 20.13 31.78
C LEU A 13 -24.21 18.73 31.53
N ASP A 14 -25.08 17.76 31.29
CA ASP A 14 -24.65 16.38 30.95
C ASP A 14 -24.27 16.23 29.46
N TYR A 15 -24.99 16.91 28.57
CA TYR A 15 -24.78 16.81 27.12
C TYR A 15 -24.73 18.19 26.47
N ILE A 16 -23.82 18.32 25.51
CA ILE A 16 -23.73 19.50 24.65
C ILE A 16 -23.92 19.03 23.20
N PHE A 17 -24.99 19.48 22.56
CA PHE A 17 -25.23 19.24 21.15
C PHE A 17 -24.60 20.37 20.34
N SER A 18 -23.83 20.01 19.32
CA SER A 18 -23.17 20.98 18.45
C SER A 18 -23.14 20.48 17.01
N VAL A 19 -23.24 21.43 16.09
CA VAL A 19 -22.94 21.25 14.68
C VAL A 19 -21.78 22.19 14.39
N GLU A 20 -20.61 21.64 14.05
CA GLU A 20 -19.39 22.35 13.63
C GLU A 20 -18.69 23.26 14.67
N ILE A 21 -19.43 23.89 15.59
CA ILE A 21 -18.91 24.89 16.52
C ILE A 21 -17.92 24.29 17.52
N LEU A 22 -18.15 23.04 17.97
CA LEU A 22 -17.23 22.34 18.87
C LEU A 22 -16.15 21.54 18.12
N ASN A 23 -16.08 21.62 16.78
CA ASN A 23 -15.02 20.95 16.04
C ASN A 23 -13.67 21.67 16.19
N GLU A 24 -13.66 22.98 16.44
CA GLU A 24 -12.46 23.82 16.57
C GLU A 24 -12.61 24.83 17.72
N GLY A 25 -11.50 25.18 18.39
CA GLY A 25 -11.46 26.28 19.38
C GLY A 25 -12.00 25.99 20.78
N VAL A 26 -12.73 24.89 21.00
CA VAL A 26 -13.23 24.48 22.33
C VAL A 26 -12.56 23.19 22.80
N ASP A 27 -12.07 23.21 24.03
CA ASP A 27 -11.26 22.15 24.61
C ASP A 27 -11.76 21.78 26.01
N ILE A 28 -12.59 20.74 26.06
CA ILE A 28 -13.17 20.22 27.30
C ILE A 28 -12.47 18.88 27.58
N VAL A 29 -11.60 18.87 28.59
CA VAL A 29 -10.68 17.75 28.86
C VAL A 29 -11.43 16.57 29.50
N GLU A 30 -12.48 16.87 30.25
CA GLU A 30 -13.28 15.96 31.07
C GLU A 30 -14.31 15.14 30.25
N VAL A 31 -14.43 15.37 28.94
CA VAL A 31 -15.41 14.66 28.08
C VAL A 31 -15.18 13.16 28.15
N ASN A 32 -16.11 12.42 28.77
CA ASN A 32 -16.05 10.96 28.90
C ASN A 32 -16.96 10.22 27.89
N GLN A 33 -17.77 10.96 27.13
CA GLN A 33 -18.62 10.40 26.08
C GLN A 33 -18.66 11.30 24.84
N VAL A 34 -18.53 10.70 23.67
CA VAL A 34 -18.69 11.37 22.36
C VAL A 34 -19.76 10.62 21.57
N ILE A 35 -20.85 11.31 21.21
CA ILE A 35 -21.93 10.72 20.43
C ILE A 35 -21.95 11.38 19.04
N MET A 36 -21.79 10.58 18.00
CA MET A 36 -21.82 11.01 16.60
C MET A 36 -23.16 10.63 15.98
N LEU A 37 -23.99 11.65 15.66
CA LEU A 37 -25.30 11.51 15.03
C LEU A 37 -25.32 12.08 13.60
N ARG A 38 -24.18 12.01 12.91
CA ARG A 38 -23.96 12.65 11.60
C ARG A 38 -23.34 11.68 10.59
N ARG A 39 -23.34 12.09 9.33
CA ARG A 39 -22.58 11.38 8.27
C ARG A 39 -21.09 11.59 8.48
N THR A 40 -20.31 10.52 8.30
CA THR A 40 -18.84 10.60 8.25
C THR A 40 -18.42 10.97 6.83
N GLU A 41 -18.08 12.24 6.62
CA GLU A 41 -17.69 12.77 5.30
C GLU A 41 -16.18 12.70 5.06
N SER A 42 -15.38 12.78 6.13
CA SER A 42 -13.91 12.76 6.05
C SER A 42 -13.33 11.93 7.19
N PRO A 43 -12.35 11.04 6.91
CA PRO A 43 -11.60 10.33 7.94
C PRO A 43 -10.89 11.26 8.93
N ILE A 44 -10.45 12.43 8.48
CA ILE A 44 -9.73 13.39 9.31
C ILE A 44 -10.69 14.04 10.30
N VAL A 45 -11.84 14.53 9.82
CA VAL A 45 -12.85 15.15 10.70
C VAL A 45 -13.37 14.13 11.71
N PHE A 46 -13.49 12.86 11.31
CA PHE A 46 -13.83 11.77 12.22
C PHE A 46 -12.80 11.61 13.35
N VAL A 47 -11.51 11.51 13.03
CA VAL A 47 -10.44 11.39 14.04
C VAL A 47 -10.35 12.63 14.92
N GLN A 48 -10.52 13.82 14.36
CA GLN A 48 -10.51 15.07 15.13
C GLN A 48 -11.62 15.12 16.17
N GLN A 49 -12.85 14.72 15.80
CA GLN A 49 -13.98 14.66 16.74
C GLN A 49 -13.79 13.59 17.80
N LEU A 50 -13.30 12.43 17.40
CA LEU A 50 -12.93 11.35 18.32
C LEU A 50 -11.87 11.84 19.32
N GLY A 51 -10.87 12.58 18.84
CA GLY A 51 -9.77 13.14 19.62
C GLY A 51 -10.18 14.09 20.74
N ARG A 52 -11.37 14.71 20.66
CA ARG A 52 -11.90 15.57 21.73
C ARG A 52 -12.14 14.78 23.02
N GLY A 53 -12.59 13.54 22.89
CA GLY A 53 -12.80 12.65 24.01
C GLY A 53 -11.53 11.93 24.50
N LEU A 54 -10.39 12.01 23.79
CA LEU A 54 -9.20 11.22 24.12
C LEU A 54 -8.26 11.86 25.16
N ARG A 55 -8.50 13.11 25.56
CA ARG A 55 -7.65 13.78 26.55
C ARG A 55 -7.80 13.14 27.93
N LYS A 56 -6.68 12.97 28.63
CA LYS A 56 -6.66 12.42 30.00
C LYS A 56 -7.16 13.47 30.97
N ALA A 57 -8.06 13.06 31.87
CA ALA A 57 -8.57 13.88 32.96
C ALA A 57 -8.54 13.07 34.26
N GLU A 58 -8.43 13.74 35.41
CA GLU A 58 -8.54 13.08 36.71
C GLU A 58 -9.94 12.46 36.88
N GLY A 59 -10.02 11.20 37.32
CA GLY A 59 -11.28 10.46 37.45
C GLY A 59 -11.86 9.90 36.14
N LYS A 60 -11.20 10.11 34.99
CA LYS A 60 -11.62 9.57 33.68
C LYS A 60 -10.78 8.34 33.33
N GLU A 61 -11.36 7.16 33.49
CA GLU A 61 -10.70 5.89 33.16
C GLU A 61 -10.68 5.59 31.66
N TYR A 62 -11.78 5.91 30.96
CA TYR A 62 -11.93 5.70 29.53
C TYR A 62 -12.92 6.72 28.94
N VAL A 63 -13.01 6.76 27.60
CA VAL A 63 -14.03 7.50 26.88
C VAL A 63 -14.90 6.53 26.08
N VAL A 64 -16.21 6.73 26.10
CA VAL A 64 -17.16 5.98 25.28
C VAL A 64 -17.46 6.77 24.01
N ILE A 65 -17.20 6.19 22.85
CA ILE A 65 -17.54 6.78 21.55
C ILE A 65 -18.66 5.97 20.93
N LEU A 66 -19.79 6.62 20.66
CA LEU A 66 -20.96 6.02 20.02
C LEU A 66 -21.17 6.67 18.67
N ASP A 67 -20.93 5.93 17.59
CA ASP A 67 -21.20 6.36 16.22
C ASP A 67 -22.45 5.68 15.68
N PHE A 68 -23.51 6.45 15.43
CA PHE A 68 -24.77 5.92 14.92
C PHE A 68 -24.74 5.84 13.40
N ILE A 69 -24.46 4.64 12.89
CA ILE A 69 -24.29 4.39 11.46
C ILE A 69 -25.66 4.37 10.74
N GLY A 70 -25.96 5.48 10.07
CA GLY A 70 -27.09 5.61 9.16
C GLY A 70 -26.88 4.91 7.81
N ASN A 71 -27.87 5.04 6.92
CA ASN A 71 -27.78 4.53 5.55
C ASN A 71 -27.05 5.54 4.65
N TYR A 72 -25.73 5.60 4.77
CA TYR A 72 -24.89 6.54 4.03
C TYR A 72 -23.91 5.80 3.12
N THR A 73 -23.60 6.42 1.98
CA THR A 73 -22.63 5.88 1.01
C THR A 73 -21.20 5.90 1.54
N ASN A 74 -20.90 6.76 2.53
CA ASN A 74 -19.54 7.05 2.97
C ASN A 74 -19.15 6.31 4.26
N ASN A 75 -19.94 5.32 4.69
CA ASN A 75 -19.67 4.58 5.94
C ASN A 75 -18.31 3.85 5.92
N PHE A 76 -17.76 3.53 4.75
CA PHE A 76 -16.41 2.98 4.57
C PHE A 76 -15.30 3.92 5.06
N MET A 77 -15.58 5.22 5.26
CA MET A 77 -14.62 6.17 5.82
C MET A 77 -14.31 5.90 7.29
N ILE A 78 -15.22 5.27 8.05
CA ILE A 78 -15.04 4.98 9.48
C ILE A 78 -13.88 3.99 9.70
N PRO A 79 -13.88 2.78 9.11
CA PRO A 79 -12.75 1.86 9.21
C PRO A 79 -11.46 2.42 8.58
N ILE A 80 -11.54 3.25 7.54
CA ILE A 80 -10.37 4.00 7.03
C ILE A 80 -9.80 4.87 8.15
N ALA A 81 -10.63 5.73 8.76
CA ALA A 81 -10.23 6.66 9.81
C ALA A 81 -9.55 5.97 10.98
N LEU A 82 -10.13 4.86 11.45
CA LEU A 82 -9.66 4.10 12.60
C LEU A 82 -8.43 3.23 12.30
N SER A 83 -8.32 2.66 11.10
CA SER A 83 -7.16 1.87 10.69
C SER A 83 -5.92 2.73 10.38
N GLY A 84 -6.15 3.97 9.97
CA GLY A 84 -5.11 4.84 9.42
C GLY A 84 -4.70 4.49 7.97
N ASP A 85 -5.26 3.42 7.37
CA ASP A 85 -4.96 3.04 5.99
C ASP A 85 -5.72 3.95 5.01
N ARG A 86 -4.96 4.74 4.24
CA ARG A 86 -5.45 5.70 3.25
C ARG A 86 -5.36 5.22 1.80
N SER A 87 -5.13 3.92 1.58
CA SER A 87 -5.09 3.32 0.25
C SER A 87 -6.47 3.15 -0.39
N TYR A 88 -7.54 3.34 0.38
CA TYR A 88 -8.93 3.08 -0.02
C TYR A 88 -9.12 1.70 -0.64
N ASN A 89 -8.30 0.73 -0.22
CA ASN A 89 -8.35 -0.63 -0.69
C ASN A 89 -9.52 -1.36 0.02
N PRO A 90 -10.60 -1.76 -0.70
CA PRO A 90 -11.80 -2.35 -0.12
C PRO A 90 -11.50 -3.50 0.85
N ASP A 91 -10.52 -4.31 0.47
CA ASP A 91 -10.06 -5.47 1.20
C ASP A 91 -9.40 -5.15 2.54
N THR A 92 -8.54 -4.14 2.56
CA THR A 92 -7.88 -3.71 3.81
C THR A 92 -8.88 -3.04 4.75
N ILE A 93 -9.86 -2.35 4.18
CA ILE A 93 -10.99 -1.81 4.94
C ILE A 93 -11.84 -2.95 5.53
N ARG A 94 -12.19 -3.97 4.75
CA ARG A 94 -12.92 -5.16 5.23
C ARG A 94 -12.14 -5.91 6.31
N LYS A 95 -10.82 -6.08 6.12
CA LYS A 95 -9.93 -6.67 7.13
C LYS A 95 -10.08 -5.97 8.48
N TYR A 96 -10.07 -4.64 8.48
CA TYR A 96 -10.23 -3.86 9.70
C TYR A 96 -11.61 -4.03 10.35
N VAL A 97 -12.69 -4.08 9.56
CA VAL A 97 -14.05 -4.30 10.09
C VAL A 97 -14.18 -5.69 10.74
N ILE A 98 -13.51 -6.71 10.18
CA ILE A 98 -13.56 -8.09 10.68
C ILE A 98 -12.64 -8.30 11.89
N SER A 99 -11.43 -7.74 11.85
CA SER A 99 -10.34 -8.08 12.80
C SER A 99 -9.76 -6.87 13.54
N GLY A 100 -10.37 -5.69 13.44
CA GLY A 100 -9.82 -4.42 13.95
C GLY A 100 -9.50 -4.42 15.44
N ASN A 101 -10.24 -5.19 16.24
CA ASN A 101 -9.97 -5.36 17.68
C ASN A 101 -8.59 -5.97 17.98
N ASN A 102 -8.02 -6.76 17.06
CA ASN A 102 -6.71 -7.37 17.26
C ASN A 102 -5.56 -6.49 16.74
N THR A 103 -5.86 -5.38 16.06
CA THR A 103 -4.87 -4.48 15.48
C THR A 103 -4.59 -3.22 16.31
N ILE A 104 -5.49 -2.84 17.23
CA ILE A 104 -5.30 -1.66 18.08
C ILE A 104 -4.49 -2.08 19.32
N PRO A 105 -3.29 -1.51 19.54
CA PRO A 105 -2.52 -1.81 20.74
C PRO A 105 -3.16 -1.18 21.99
N GLY A 106 -3.06 -1.86 23.13
CA GLY A 106 -3.51 -1.36 24.43
C GLY A 106 -4.92 -1.82 24.82
N SER A 107 -5.58 -1.04 25.69
CA SER A 107 -6.89 -1.38 26.28
C SER A 107 -8.09 -0.85 25.50
N SER A 108 -7.87 -0.21 24.35
CA SER A 108 -8.92 0.35 23.51
C SER A 108 -9.55 -0.73 22.64
N THR A 109 -10.88 -0.71 22.52
CA THR A 109 -11.63 -1.68 21.72
C THR A 109 -12.59 -0.97 20.76
N VAL A 110 -12.78 -1.52 19.56
CA VAL A 110 -13.72 -1.00 18.55
C VAL A 110 -14.72 -2.11 18.21
N HIS A 111 -15.97 -1.89 18.58
CA HIS A 111 -17.04 -2.84 18.30
C HIS A 111 -17.97 -2.31 17.21
N PHE A 112 -18.12 -3.07 16.13
CA PHE A 112 -19.16 -2.86 15.13
C PHE A 112 -20.26 -3.90 15.36
N ASP A 113 -21.49 -3.45 15.58
CA ASP A 113 -22.65 -4.36 15.60
C ASP A 113 -22.88 -4.99 14.21
N GLU A 114 -23.67 -6.06 14.16
CA GLU A 114 -23.89 -6.84 12.92
C GLU A 114 -24.52 -5.98 11.80
N VAL A 115 -25.53 -5.17 12.14
CA VAL A 115 -26.21 -4.29 11.17
C VAL A 115 -25.28 -3.19 10.67
N ALA A 116 -24.44 -2.64 11.56
CA ALA A 116 -23.40 -1.68 11.23
C ALA A 116 -22.35 -2.27 10.29
N LYS A 117 -21.90 -3.51 10.55
CA LYS A 117 -20.97 -4.22 9.66
C LYS A 117 -21.55 -4.37 8.26
N ASP A 118 -22.79 -4.82 8.14
CA ASP A 118 -23.46 -4.99 6.84
C ASP A 118 -23.59 -3.67 6.09
N LYS A 119 -23.95 -2.59 6.78
CA LYS A 119 -23.99 -1.24 6.18
C LYS A 119 -22.62 -0.76 5.73
N ILE A 120 -21.57 -1.04 6.50
CA ILE A 120 -20.19 -0.70 6.13
C ILE A 120 -19.78 -1.52 4.90
N PHE A 121 -19.99 -2.84 4.90
CA PHE A 121 -19.69 -3.70 3.75
C PHE A 121 -20.43 -3.27 2.49
N ALA A 122 -21.74 -3.01 2.58
CA ALA A 122 -22.53 -2.49 1.47
C ALA A 122 -22.01 -1.14 0.96
N SER A 123 -21.48 -0.27 1.84
CA SER A 123 -20.86 0.99 1.43
C SER A 123 -19.50 0.78 0.75
N ILE A 124 -18.74 -0.25 1.15
CA ILE A 124 -17.47 -0.64 0.53
C ILE A 124 -17.71 -1.15 -0.89
N ASP A 125 -18.74 -1.96 -1.11
CA ASP A 125 -19.11 -2.48 -2.44
C ASP A 125 -19.58 -1.37 -3.39
N LYS A 126 -20.14 -0.29 -2.80
CA LYS A 126 -20.57 0.92 -3.50
C LYS A 126 -19.46 1.96 -3.66
N ILE A 127 -18.20 1.66 -3.30
CA ILE A 127 -17.05 2.50 -3.66
C ILE A 127 -16.88 2.44 -5.18
N ARG A 128 -17.67 3.23 -5.90
CA ARG A 128 -17.58 3.47 -7.34
C ARG A 128 -17.29 4.94 -7.54
N GLY A 129 -16.34 5.24 -8.44
CA GLY A 129 -15.91 6.61 -8.70
C GLY A 129 -14.80 7.09 -7.78
N MET A 130 -13.67 6.37 -7.74
CA MET A 130 -12.46 6.80 -7.00
C MET A 130 -12.04 8.23 -7.35
N LYS A 131 -12.23 8.65 -8.60
CA LYS A 131 -12.01 10.04 -9.04
C LYS A 131 -12.85 11.08 -8.29
N ALA A 132 -14.09 10.75 -7.93
CA ALA A 132 -14.94 11.63 -7.13
C ALA A 132 -14.39 11.76 -5.69
N ILE A 133 -14.01 10.63 -5.08
CA ILE A 133 -13.41 10.58 -3.74
C ILE A 133 -12.10 11.38 -3.70
N ILE A 134 -11.21 11.18 -4.68
CA ILE A 134 -9.96 11.95 -4.79
C ILE A 134 -10.28 13.45 -4.90
N LYS A 135 -11.25 13.83 -5.73
CA LYS A 135 -11.64 15.23 -5.91
C LYS A 135 -12.20 15.84 -4.62
N GLU A 136 -13.03 15.12 -3.88
CA GLU A 136 -13.57 15.59 -2.59
C GLU A 136 -12.46 15.78 -1.56
N SER A 137 -11.54 14.81 -1.43
CA SER A 137 -10.36 14.91 -0.56
C SER A 137 -9.47 16.09 -0.96
N TYR A 138 -9.25 16.32 -2.25
CA TYR A 138 -8.52 17.47 -2.76
C TYR A 138 -9.17 18.81 -2.40
N ILE A 139 -10.49 18.96 -2.61
CA ILE A 139 -11.21 20.19 -2.28
C ILE A 139 -11.12 20.45 -0.77
N SER A 140 -11.29 19.42 0.06
CA SER A 140 -11.17 19.52 1.51
C SER A 140 -9.77 19.99 1.93
N LEU A 141 -8.74 19.34 1.41
CA LEU A 141 -7.34 19.68 1.70
C LEU A 141 -6.97 21.09 1.20
N LYS A 142 -7.37 21.45 -0.02
CA LYS A 142 -7.15 22.79 -0.60
C LYS A 142 -7.76 23.88 0.27
N ASN A 143 -8.99 23.69 0.74
CA ASN A 143 -9.66 24.65 1.61
C ASN A 143 -8.94 24.78 2.96
N ARG A 144 -8.41 23.67 3.50
CA ARG A 144 -7.66 23.67 4.77
C ARG A 144 -6.29 24.34 4.65
N LEU A 145 -5.58 24.14 3.54
CA LEU A 145 -4.25 24.71 3.30
C LEU A 145 -4.28 26.13 2.74
N GLY A 146 -5.40 26.56 2.15
CA GLY A 146 -5.50 27.84 1.45
C GLY A 146 -4.70 27.92 0.15
N ARG A 147 -4.16 26.80 -0.34
CA ARG A 147 -3.39 26.67 -1.59
C ARG A 147 -3.66 25.33 -2.25
N ILE A 148 -3.24 25.19 -3.51
CA ILE A 148 -3.24 23.89 -4.20
C ILE A 148 -2.32 22.93 -3.43
N PRO A 149 -2.83 21.78 -2.94
CA PRO A 149 -1.99 20.75 -2.35
C PRO A 149 -1.18 20.02 -3.42
N TYR A 150 -0.06 19.43 -3.02
CA TYR A 150 0.73 18.47 -3.79
C TYR A 150 0.70 17.08 -3.11
N LEU A 151 1.29 16.05 -3.72
CA LEU A 151 1.21 14.68 -3.22
C LEU A 151 1.76 14.55 -1.79
N LEU A 152 2.82 15.29 -1.44
CA LEU A 152 3.35 15.32 -0.09
C LEU A 152 2.32 15.85 0.92
N ASP A 153 1.56 16.88 0.55
CA ASP A 153 0.51 17.41 1.42
C ASP A 153 -0.56 16.35 1.71
N PHE A 154 -0.97 15.58 0.69
CA PHE A 154 -1.89 14.46 0.88
C PHE A 154 -1.34 13.44 1.87
N TYR A 155 -0.07 13.08 1.70
CA TYR A 155 0.59 12.10 2.55
C TYR A 155 0.74 12.59 3.99
N GLU A 156 1.27 13.80 4.21
CA GLU A 156 1.53 14.36 5.54
C GLU A 156 0.24 14.66 6.33
N ASN A 157 -0.84 15.02 5.63
CA ASN A 157 -2.12 15.27 6.27
C ASN A 157 -2.93 13.99 6.50
N GLY A 158 -2.44 12.83 6.07
CA GLY A 158 -3.20 11.58 6.15
C GLY A 158 -4.52 11.65 5.38
N GLU A 159 -4.54 12.35 4.25
CA GLU A 159 -5.61 12.31 3.25
C GLU A 159 -5.45 11.05 2.38
N ILE A 160 -6.01 11.01 1.17
CA ILE A 160 -5.85 9.87 0.27
C ILE A 160 -4.37 9.58 -0.08
N ASP A 161 -3.97 8.30 -0.11
CA ASP A 161 -2.59 7.92 -0.44
C ASP A 161 -2.23 8.38 -1.87
N PRO A 162 -1.09 9.09 -2.08
CA PRO A 162 -0.61 9.52 -3.39
C PRO A 162 -0.64 8.46 -4.49
N LEU A 163 -0.37 7.19 -4.15
CA LEU A 163 -0.39 6.09 -5.10
C LEU A 163 -1.78 5.86 -5.70
N VAL A 164 -2.85 6.17 -4.96
CA VAL A 164 -4.24 6.08 -5.45
C VAL A 164 -4.50 7.17 -6.50
N ILE A 165 -4.01 8.38 -6.27
CA ILE A 165 -4.13 9.49 -7.24
C ILE A 165 -3.42 9.11 -8.54
N ILE A 166 -2.17 8.63 -8.45
CA ILE A 166 -1.39 8.22 -9.62
C ILE A 166 -2.01 7.02 -10.33
N ARG A 167 -2.62 6.06 -9.61
CA ARG A 167 -3.32 4.94 -10.24
C ARG A 167 -4.49 5.40 -11.13
N GLU A 168 -5.27 6.37 -10.67
CA GLU A 168 -6.47 6.84 -11.38
C GLU A 168 -6.18 7.86 -12.49
N TYR A 169 -5.09 8.64 -12.37
CA TYR A 169 -4.76 9.76 -13.27
C TYR A 169 -3.44 9.60 -14.02
N LYS A 170 -2.61 8.61 -13.70
CA LYS A 170 -1.24 8.36 -14.21
C LYS A 170 -0.18 9.39 -13.80
N THR A 171 -0.55 10.67 -13.74
CA THR A 171 0.33 11.77 -13.31
C THR A 171 -0.46 12.76 -12.43
N TYR A 172 0.25 13.48 -11.56
CA TYR A 172 -0.36 14.56 -10.79
C TYR A 172 -0.80 15.73 -11.68
N GLN A 173 -0.03 16.02 -12.73
CA GLN A 173 -0.42 16.95 -13.79
C GLN A 173 -1.82 16.68 -14.37
N ALA A 174 -2.09 15.44 -14.81
CA ALA A 174 -3.38 15.06 -15.38
C ALA A 174 -4.51 15.17 -14.35
N PHE A 175 -4.21 14.96 -13.07
CA PHE A 175 -5.14 15.18 -11.98
C PHE A 175 -5.48 16.67 -11.81
N LEU A 176 -4.47 17.55 -11.72
CA LEU A 176 -4.67 19.00 -11.58
C LEU A 176 -5.45 19.57 -12.76
N GLU A 177 -5.09 19.21 -14.00
CA GLU A 177 -5.81 19.63 -15.21
C GLU A 177 -7.29 19.18 -15.19
N SER A 178 -7.56 17.98 -14.66
CA SER A 178 -8.92 17.46 -14.55
C SER A 178 -9.76 18.19 -13.48
N VAL A 179 -9.16 18.65 -12.39
CA VAL A 179 -9.89 19.18 -11.22
C VAL A 179 -9.96 20.70 -11.24
N GLU A 180 -8.84 21.38 -11.50
CA GLU A 180 -8.76 22.84 -11.57
C GLU A 180 -9.21 23.40 -12.92
N LYS A 181 -9.17 22.57 -13.99
CA LYS A 181 -9.64 22.92 -15.34
C LYS A 181 -9.03 24.23 -15.84
N GLU A 182 -9.87 25.24 -16.10
CA GLU A 182 -9.48 26.54 -16.66
C GLU A 182 -8.65 27.39 -15.70
N LEU A 183 -8.71 27.11 -14.39
CA LEU A 183 -7.92 27.82 -13.38
C LEU A 183 -6.46 27.36 -13.33
N TYR A 184 -6.14 26.23 -13.97
CA TYR A 184 -4.80 25.67 -13.94
C TYR A 184 -3.89 26.23 -15.03
N SER A 185 -2.82 26.91 -14.60
CA SER A 185 -1.82 27.54 -15.48
C SER A 185 -0.52 26.76 -15.61
N GLY A 186 -0.25 25.77 -14.75
CA GLY A 186 0.98 24.97 -14.72
C GLY A 186 1.06 23.89 -15.81
N LYS A 187 0.81 24.23 -17.08
CA LYS A 187 0.80 23.25 -18.18
C LYS A 187 2.22 22.76 -18.49
N LEU A 188 2.40 21.44 -18.51
CA LEU A 188 3.67 20.80 -18.83
C LEU A 188 3.73 20.40 -20.32
N SER A 189 4.94 20.33 -20.84
CA SER A 189 5.23 19.75 -22.15
C SER A 189 5.06 18.21 -22.15
N ALA A 190 4.95 17.61 -23.33
CA ALA A 190 4.80 16.17 -23.46
C ALA A 190 5.97 15.39 -22.82
N ASP A 191 7.21 15.85 -22.99
CA ASP A 191 8.40 15.20 -22.44
C ASP A 191 8.47 15.27 -20.91
N GLU A 192 8.01 16.39 -20.33
CA GLU A 192 7.86 16.56 -18.88
C GLU A 192 6.81 15.60 -18.32
N VAL A 193 5.63 15.52 -18.94
CA VAL A 193 4.57 14.59 -18.53
C VAL A 193 5.03 13.14 -18.63
N ILE A 194 5.73 12.76 -19.70
CA ILE A 194 6.30 11.40 -19.85
C ILE A 194 7.28 11.08 -18.72
N THR A 195 8.12 12.05 -18.35
CA THR A 195 9.08 11.89 -17.25
C THR A 195 8.37 11.71 -15.91
N LEU A 196 7.38 12.56 -15.60
CA LEU A 196 6.57 12.43 -14.39
C LEU A 196 5.79 11.13 -14.33
N GLU A 197 5.23 10.66 -15.45
CA GLU A 197 4.51 9.39 -15.53
C GLU A 197 5.44 8.22 -15.15
N TYR A 198 6.64 8.20 -15.70
CA TYR A 198 7.61 7.14 -15.40
C TYR A 198 8.05 7.14 -13.94
N LEU A 199 8.42 8.31 -13.41
CA LEU A 199 8.88 8.46 -12.03
C LEU A 199 7.76 8.12 -11.05
N SER A 200 6.55 8.63 -11.29
CA SER A 200 5.36 8.34 -10.47
C SER A 200 5.04 6.84 -10.44
N LYS A 201 5.16 6.17 -11.59
CA LYS A 201 4.91 4.71 -11.71
C LYS A 201 6.00 3.88 -11.03
N THR A 202 7.24 4.36 -10.98
CA THR A 202 8.40 3.51 -10.68
C THR A 202 8.99 3.75 -9.29
N ILE A 203 9.10 5.02 -8.85
CA ILE A 203 9.85 5.36 -7.63
C ILE A 203 8.95 5.94 -6.52
N LEU A 204 7.73 6.41 -6.84
CA LEU A 204 6.82 7.01 -5.86
C LEU A 204 6.39 6.04 -4.74
N ILE A 205 6.42 4.72 -4.99
CA ILE A 205 6.14 3.71 -3.96
C ILE A 205 7.08 3.87 -2.76
N GLY A 206 8.32 4.34 -3.00
CA GLY A 206 9.30 4.59 -1.96
C GLY A 206 9.88 3.33 -1.34
N ALA A 207 9.86 2.18 -2.04
CA ALA A 207 10.31 0.91 -1.49
C ALA A 207 11.85 0.79 -1.41
N ARG A 208 12.58 1.58 -2.21
CA ARG A 208 14.05 1.71 -2.12
C ARG A 208 14.46 3.18 -2.32
N PRO A 209 15.53 3.66 -1.67
CA PRO A 209 15.87 5.08 -1.66
C PRO A 209 16.86 5.50 -2.77
N TYR A 210 17.47 4.56 -3.49
CA TYR A 210 18.57 4.85 -4.44
C TYR A 210 18.20 5.86 -5.53
N GLU A 211 17.12 5.64 -6.29
CA GLU A 211 16.71 6.56 -7.35
C GLU A 211 16.33 7.93 -6.81
N LEU A 212 15.66 7.94 -5.65
CA LEU A 212 15.15 9.14 -5.01
C LEU A 212 16.31 10.03 -4.55
N GLU A 213 17.35 9.44 -3.95
CA GLU A 213 18.54 10.19 -3.50
C GLU A 213 19.42 10.65 -4.67
N ILE A 214 19.57 9.85 -5.73
CA ILE A 214 20.24 10.29 -6.95
C ILE A 214 19.49 11.49 -7.52
N LEU A 215 18.17 11.38 -7.68
CA LEU A 215 17.35 12.42 -8.28
C LEU A 215 17.37 13.70 -7.44
N ARG A 216 17.21 13.60 -6.11
CA ARG A 216 17.33 14.74 -5.18
C ARG A 216 18.67 15.47 -5.36
N ASN A 217 19.78 14.74 -5.39
CA ASN A 217 21.10 15.34 -5.58
C ASN A 217 21.29 15.94 -6.97
N LEU A 218 20.78 15.30 -8.02
CA LEU A 218 20.85 15.83 -9.37
C LEU A 218 19.99 17.09 -9.54
N LEU A 219 18.88 17.24 -8.82
CA LEU A 219 18.09 18.49 -8.82
C LEU A 219 18.87 19.65 -8.20
N ILE A 220 19.49 19.43 -7.04
CA ILE A 220 20.18 20.47 -6.27
C ILE A 220 21.57 20.79 -6.85
N ASN A 221 22.42 19.77 -7.00
CA ASN A 221 23.83 19.93 -7.30
C ASN A 221 24.17 19.72 -8.78
N GLY A 222 23.29 19.04 -9.53
CA GLY A 222 23.53 18.68 -10.94
C GLY A 222 24.51 17.53 -11.15
N GLU A 223 25.22 17.10 -10.10
CA GLU A 223 26.17 16.00 -10.15
C GLU A 223 26.27 15.27 -8.80
N ILE A 224 26.63 13.98 -8.84
CA ILE A 224 26.95 13.19 -7.64
C ILE A 224 27.94 12.07 -7.98
N THR A 225 28.87 11.78 -7.06
CA THR A 225 29.78 10.63 -7.16
C THR A 225 29.31 9.49 -6.27
N PHE A 226 29.70 8.27 -6.60
CA PHE A 226 29.44 7.09 -5.77
C PHE A 226 29.87 7.31 -4.31
N ASP A 227 31.07 7.83 -4.06
CA ASP A 227 31.58 8.03 -2.69
C ASP A 227 30.74 9.03 -1.87
N ARG A 228 30.29 10.12 -2.51
CA ARG A 228 29.41 11.10 -1.85
C ARG A 228 28.06 10.48 -1.53
N MET A 229 27.51 9.70 -2.46
CA MET A 229 26.26 9.01 -2.24
C MET A 229 26.39 7.96 -1.13
N ASN A 230 27.47 7.17 -1.13
CA ASN A 230 27.73 6.15 -0.13
C ASN A 230 27.83 6.76 1.27
N LYS A 231 28.53 7.90 1.39
CA LYS A 231 28.58 8.64 2.65
C LYS A 231 27.20 9.10 3.11
N ALA A 232 26.40 9.70 2.21
CA ALA A 232 25.04 10.11 2.55
C ALA A 232 24.16 8.93 2.98
N PHE A 233 24.37 7.73 2.42
CA PHE A 233 23.64 6.53 2.79
C PHE A 233 24.01 6.01 4.18
N ILE A 234 25.29 5.99 4.51
CA ILE A 234 25.76 5.65 5.85
C ILE A 234 25.17 6.65 6.87
N ASP A 235 25.20 7.95 6.56
CA ASP A 235 24.73 9.00 7.47
C ASP A 235 23.20 8.98 7.66
N ASN A 236 22.43 8.73 6.60
CA ASN A 236 20.96 8.83 6.63
C ASN A 236 20.24 7.50 6.89
N TYR A 237 20.85 6.38 6.51
CA TYR A 237 20.23 5.05 6.56
C TYR A 237 21.02 4.01 7.34
N GLY A 238 22.29 4.29 7.69
CA GLY A 238 23.11 3.40 8.51
C GLY A 238 23.74 2.21 7.76
N TYR A 239 23.76 2.21 6.43
CA TYR A 239 24.35 1.13 5.63
C TYR A 239 25.10 1.64 4.39
N GLU A 240 26.03 0.83 3.90
CA GLU A 240 26.79 1.11 2.67
C GLU A 240 26.00 0.76 1.41
N ILE A 241 26.20 1.55 0.36
CA ILE A 241 25.59 1.31 -0.95
C ILE A 241 26.15 0.04 -1.57
N ASN A 242 25.24 -0.85 -1.96
CA ASN A 242 25.55 -1.93 -2.89
C ASN A 242 25.76 -1.37 -4.31
N LEU A 243 26.92 -1.67 -4.91
CA LEU A 243 27.29 -1.14 -6.23
C LEU A 243 26.35 -1.62 -7.34
N ASP A 244 25.84 -2.84 -7.27
CA ASP A 244 24.88 -3.36 -8.26
C ASP A 244 23.54 -2.64 -8.16
N SER A 245 23.04 -2.41 -6.94
CA SER A 245 21.83 -1.60 -6.70
C SER A 245 22.00 -0.16 -7.20
N PHE A 246 23.17 0.44 -7.01
CA PHE A 246 23.47 1.77 -7.52
C PHE A 246 23.45 1.80 -9.06
N ASN A 247 24.07 0.83 -9.71
CA ASN A 247 24.07 0.74 -11.17
C ASN A 247 22.67 0.48 -11.75
N ASP A 248 21.88 -0.38 -11.09
CA ASP A 248 20.48 -0.62 -11.46
C ASP A 248 19.66 0.68 -11.35
N ALA A 249 19.84 1.45 -10.27
CA ALA A 249 19.16 2.73 -10.08
C ALA A 249 19.46 3.76 -11.18
N ILE A 250 20.69 3.79 -11.69
CA ILE A 250 21.04 4.61 -12.85
C ILE A 250 20.26 4.13 -14.08
N GLY A 251 20.17 2.81 -14.30
CA GLY A 251 19.38 2.24 -15.39
C GLY A 251 17.90 2.61 -15.31
N VAL A 252 17.33 2.62 -14.10
CA VAL A 252 15.96 3.08 -13.85
C VAL A 252 15.79 4.55 -14.24
N LEU A 253 16.67 5.43 -13.76
CA LEU A 253 16.62 6.87 -14.10
C LEU A 253 16.91 7.16 -15.58
N GLN A 254 17.50 6.21 -16.31
CA GLN A 254 17.65 6.24 -17.76
C GLN A 254 16.43 5.69 -18.52
N GLY A 255 15.34 5.33 -17.83
CA GLY A 255 14.12 4.81 -18.45
C GLY A 255 14.21 3.35 -18.90
N LYS A 256 15.22 2.59 -18.47
CA LYS A 256 15.43 1.20 -18.89
C LYS A 256 14.52 0.20 -18.17
N PHE A 257 14.00 0.56 -16.99
CA PHE A 257 13.15 -0.34 -16.20
C PHE A 257 11.71 -0.35 -16.73
N VAL A 258 11.52 -1.15 -17.78
CA VAL A 258 10.26 -1.33 -18.49
C VAL A 258 10.00 -2.79 -18.81
N SER A 259 8.77 -3.12 -19.19
CA SER A 259 8.35 -4.50 -19.48
C SER A 259 8.47 -4.87 -20.96
N LYS A 260 8.33 -3.87 -21.85
CA LYS A 260 8.24 -4.03 -23.30
C LYS A 260 9.08 -2.99 -24.04
N GLU A 261 9.48 -3.31 -25.27
CA GLU A 261 10.30 -2.43 -26.09
C GLU A 261 9.59 -1.11 -26.48
N GLU A 262 8.27 -1.14 -26.68
CA GLU A 262 7.46 0.06 -26.93
C GLU A 262 7.52 1.04 -25.75
N GLU A 263 7.47 0.50 -24.53
CA GLU A 263 7.59 1.26 -23.29
C GLU A 263 8.99 1.85 -23.15
N TYR A 264 10.03 1.10 -23.55
CA TYR A 264 11.40 1.62 -23.59
C TYR A 264 11.53 2.80 -24.56
N LYS A 265 11.00 2.68 -25.78
CA LYS A 265 11.01 3.76 -26.79
C LYS A 265 10.31 5.02 -26.31
N LYS A 266 9.32 4.88 -25.42
CA LYS A 266 8.64 6.01 -24.78
C LYS A 266 9.53 6.70 -23.74
N TYR A 267 10.23 5.95 -22.88
CA TYR A 267 10.91 6.50 -21.70
C TYR A 267 12.44 6.67 -21.85
N CYS A 268 13.07 6.12 -22.88
CA CYS A 268 14.52 6.23 -23.07
C CYS A 268 15.01 7.66 -23.37
N HIS A 269 14.11 8.57 -23.71
CA HIS A 269 14.37 9.99 -24.00
C HIS A 269 14.10 10.92 -22.81
N MET A 270 13.89 10.36 -21.61
CA MET A 270 13.76 11.18 -20.40
C MET A 270 15.05 11.91 -20.04
N ASP A 271 16.21 11.51 -20.57
CA ASP A 271 17.47 12.22 -20.46
C ASP A 271 17.76 12.81 -19.06
N ILE A 272 17.52 12.05 -17.98
CA ILE A 272 17.72 12.58 -16.62
C ILE A 272 19.22 12.63 -16.29
N VAL A 273 19.90 11.50 -16.52
CA VAL A 273 21.24 11.25 -15.98
C VAL A 273 22.15 10.54 -17.00
N SER A 274 23.42 10.92 -16.96
CA SER A 274 24.53 10.24 -17.63
C SER A 274 25.59 9.83 -16.62
N LEU A 275 26.27 8.72 -16.89
CA LEU A 275 27.42 8.25 -16.12
C LEU A 275 28.67 8.50 -16.96
N ASP A 276 29.63 9.24 -16.42
CA ASP A 276 30.93 9.44 -17.07
C ASP A 276 31.95 8.33 -16.72
N ASN A 277 33.15 8.43 -17.31
CA ASN A 277 34.22 7.46 -17.12
C ASN A 277 34.75 7.39 -15.68
N ASP A 278 34.54 8.43 -14.87
CA ASP A 278 35.03 8.54 -13.49
C ASP A 278 33.97 8.13 -12.45
N ARG A 279 32.92 7.42 -12.89
CA ARG A 279 31.75 7.04 -12.07
C ARG A 279 31.03 8.22 -11.44
N LYS A 280 31.13 9.39 -12.08
CA LYS A 280 30.39 10.58 -11.68
C LYS A 280 29.12 10.65 -12.51
N LEU A 281 28.01 10.80 -11.79
CA LEU A 281 26.70 11.01 -12.37
C LEU A 281 26.51 12.49 -12.65
N ASN A 282 26.15 12.80 -13.88
CA ASN A 282 25.92 14.16 -14.33
C ASN A 282 24.50 14.29 -14.88
N ARG A 283 23.83 15.36 -14.48
CA ARG A 283 22.55 15.77 -15.03
C ARG A 283 22.72 16.16 -16.50
N LEU A 284 21.90 15.61 -17.37
CA LEU A 284 21.94 15.95 -18.80
C LEU A 284 21.35 17.34 -19.05
N GLU A 285 21.84 18.02 -20.09
CA GLU A 285 21.49 19.41 -20.39
C GLU A 285 20.00 19.59 -20.75
N SER A 286 19.39 18.63 -21.45
CA SER A 286 17.97 18.66 -21.80
C SER A 286 17.07 18.60 -20.56
N PHE A 287 17.43 17.79 -19.56
CA PHE A 287 16.74 17.78 -18.27
C PHE A 287 17.04 19.03 -17.45
N ALA A 288 18.29 19.54 -17.46
CA ALA A 288 18.64 20.80 -16.81
C ALA A 288 17.79 21.99 -17.34
N LYS A 289 17.46 22.02 -18.63
CA LYS A 289 16.53 23.01 -19.21
C LYS A 289 15.09 22.81 -18.74
N ARG A 290 14.61 21.56 -18.69
CA ARG A 290 13.23 21.25 -18.27
C ARG A 290 12.99 21.59 -16.79
N ILE A 291 13.93 21.33 -15.89
CA ILE A 291 13.75 21.67 -14.47
C ILE A 291 13.76 23.19 -14.19
N LEU A 292 14.09 24.05 -15.15
CA LEU A 292 13.86 25.50 -15.02
C LEU A 292 12.37 25.85 -15.05
N HIS A 293 11.54 24.94 -15.59
CA HIS A 293 10.10 25.06 -15.51
C HIS A 293 9.64 24.75 -14.08
N GLU A 294 9.14 25.78 -13.40
CA GLU A 294 8.85 25.75 -11.96
C GLU A 294 7.88 24.62 -11.58
N GLU A 295 6.81 24.41 -12.35
CA GLU A 295 5.81 23.38 -12.06
C GLU A 295 6.38 21.97 -12.22
N PHE A 296 7.18 21.74 -13.27
CA PHE A 296 7.84 20.46 -13.49
C PHE A 296 8.81 20.13 -12.37
N SER A 297 9.65 21.10 -11.97
CA SER A 297 10.59 20.91 -10.87
C SER A 297 9.88 20.62 -9.54
N LYS A 298 8.78 21.33 -9.25
CA LYS A 298 7.97 21.08 -8.05
C LYS A 298 7.39 19.67 -8.03
N GLN A 299 6.81 19.19 -9.12
CA GLN A 299 6.23 17.85 -9.17
C GLN A 299 7.30 16.74 -9.07
N ILE A 300 8.52 16.95 -9.59
CA ILE A 300 9.61 15.99 -9.38
C ILE A 300 10.03 15.96 -7.91
N ASP A 301 10.26 17.13 -7.31
CA ASP A 301 10.65 17.25 -5.90
C ASP A 301 9.59 16.61 -4.98
N ASP A 302 8.30 16.84 -5.28
CA ASP A 302 7.17 16.25 -4.57
C ASP A 302 7.15 14.71 -4.67
N ILE A 303 7.42 14.12 -5.84
CA ILE A 303 7.59 12.66 -5.99
C ILE A 303 8.75 12.14 -5.13
N VAL A 304 9.88 12.85 -5.13
CA VAL A 304 11.07 12.50 -4.36
C VAL A 304 10.78 12.52 -2.86
N GLU A 305 10.18 13.59 -2.36
CA GLU A 305 9.86 13.76 -0.94
C GLU A 305 8.82 12.75 -0.46
N VAL A 306 7.77 12.48 -1.26
CA VAL A 306 6.80 11.41 -0.94
C VAL A 306 7.50 10.05 -0.89
N GLY A 307 8.30 9.72 -1.90
CA GLY A 307 9.00 8.44 -1.96
C GLY A 307 9.92 8.23 -0.75
N LEU A 308 10.68 9.25 -0.36
CA LEU A 308 11.62 9.18 0.77
C LEU A 308 10.91 9.16 2.12
N ARG A 309 9.82 9.92 2.26
CA ARG A 309 8.99 9.83 3.47
C ARG A 309 8.38 8.44 3.63
N ARG A 310 7.84 7.87 2.55
CA ARG A 310 7.32 6.49 2.54
C ARG A 310 8.40 5.46 2.86
N TYR A 311 9.60 5.63 2.32
CA TYR A 311 10.75 4.78 2.65
C TYR A 311 11.02 4.80 4.15
N LYS A 312 11.12 5.99 4.74
CA LYS A 312 11.35 6.15 6.18
C LYS A 312 10.25 5.52 7.02
N ASP A 313 8.98 5.78 6.68
CA ASP A 313 7.84 5.36 7.50
C ASP A 313 7.56 3.86 7.40
N LYS A 314 7.77 3.24 6.23
CA LYS A 314 7.34 1.86 5.96
C LYS A 314 8.46 0.86 5.70
N TYR A 315 9.57 1.29 5.10
CA TYR A 315 10.57 0.39 4.51
C TYR A 315 11.94 0.43 5.19
N SER A 316 12.23 1.44 6.01
CA SER A 316 13.51 1.59 6.72
C SER A 316 13.84 0.42 7.65
N TYR A 317 12.83 -0.31 8.13
CA TYR A 317 13.01 -1.47 9.03
C TYR A 317 13.40 -2.76 8.31
N SER A 318 13.45 -2.82 6.97
CA SER A 318 13.86 -4.03 6.24
C SER A 318 15.35 -4.36 6.39
N LEU A 319 16.17 -3.40 6.82
CA LEU A 319 17.63 -3.45 6.78
C LEU A 319 18.26 -4.49 7.73
N ASP A 320 17.53 -4.93 8.76
CA ASP A 320 18.01 -5.99 9.67
C ASP A 320 17.86 -7.40 9.06
N ASN A 321 17.15 -7.54 7.95
CA ASN A 321 16.88 -8.83 7.31
C ASN A 321 17.66 -8.95 5.99
N GLU A 322 18.10 -10.17 5.63
CA GLU A 322 18.78 -10.49 4.36
C GLU A 322 17.89 -10.27 3.08
N SER A 323 16.80 -9.52 3.18
CA SER A 323 15.74 -9.38 2.19
C SER A 323 15.20 -7.94 2.18
N PRO A 324 15.03 -7.31 0.99
CA PRO A 324 14.57 -5.92 0.88
C PRO A 324 13.08 -5.74 1.26
N PHE A 325 12.34 -6.83 1.46
CA PHE A 325 10.90 -6.81 1.72
C PHE A 325 10.58 -6.74 3.21
N VAL A 326 9.72 -5.77 3.59
CA VAL A 326 9.11 -5.67 4.92
C VAL A 326 7.90 -6.60 5.03
N LEU A 327 7.85 -7.38 6.12
CA LEU A 327 6.75 -8.29 6.42
C LEU A 327 5.40 -7.56 6.41
N TYR A 328 4.44 -8.18 5.75
CA TYR A 328 3.03 -7.75 5.64
C TYR A 328 2.79 -6.45 4.89
N GLU A 329 3.82 -5.83 4.31
CA GLU A 329 3.63 -4.78 3.31
C GLU A 329 3.21 -5.37 1.97
N LYS A 330 2.52 -4.57 1.15
CA LYS A 330 2.05 -4.97 -0.17
C LYS A 330 3.05 -4.63 -1.26
N TYR A 331 3.37 -5.60 -2.11
CA TYR A 331 4.24 -5.44 -3.27
C TYR A 331 3.57 -6.01 -4.52
N SER A 332 3.68 -5.30 -5.64
CA SER A 332 3.39 -5.84 -6.95
C SER A 332 4.58 -6.65 -7.48
N ARG A 333 4.35 -7.45 -8.52
CA ARG A 333 5.44 -8.16 -9.23
C ARG A 333 6.46 -7.19 -9.86
N ARG A 334 6.02 -5.98 -10.21
CA ARG A 334 6.92 -4.92 -10.70
C ARG A 334 7.82 -4.43 -9.57
N ASP A 335 7.29 -4.26 -8.37
CA ASP A 335 8.08 -3.85 -7.20
C ASP A 335 9.11 -4.91 -6.83
N VAL A 336 8.76 -6.20 -6.90
CA VAL A 336 9.71 -7.31 -6.72
C VAL A 336 10.82 -7.23 -7.78
N SER A 337 10.49 -6.97 -9.04
CA SER A 337 11.49 -6.83 -10.11
C SER A 337 12.47 -5.67 -9.84
N LEU A 338 11.95 -4.56 -9.30
CA LEU A 338 12.73 -3.39 -8.93
C LEU A 338 13.65 -3.71 -7.75
N LEU A 339 13.10 -4.19 -6.63
CA LEU A 339 13.84 -4.46 -5.40
C LEU A 339 14.93 -5.53 -5.56
N MET A 340 14.75 -6.45 -6.50
CA MET A 340 15.74 -7.50 -6.82
C MET A 340 16.73 -7.10 -7.93
N ASN A 341 16.79 -5.82 -8.32
CA ASN A 341 17.72 -5.30 -9.34
C ASN A 341 17.68 -6.09 -10.67
N CYS A 342 16.48 -6.42 -11.15
CA CYS A 342 16.35 -7.21 -12.38
C CYS A 342 16.77 -6.47 -13.66
N GLY A 343 17.06 -5.16 -13.59
CA GLY A 343 17.33 -4.27 -14.73
C GLY A 343 16.12 -3.98 -15.63
N LYS A 344 15.05 -4.76 -15.54
CA LYS A 344 13.79 -4.60 -16.29
C LYS A 344 12.59 -5.10 -15.49
N ASP A 345 11.39 -4.70 -15.91
CA ASP A 345 10.15 -5.18 -15.30
C ASP A 345 9.82 -6.60 -15.79
N LEU A 346 9.97 -7.58 -14.91
CA LEU A 346 9.72 -9.00 -15.19
C LEU A 346 8.29 -9.43 -14.85
N SER A 347 7.41 -8.51 -14.43
CA SER A 347 6.07 -8.82 -13.90
C SER A 347 5.23 -9.69 -14.83
N SER A 348 5.34 -9.49 -16.14
CA SER A 348 4.63 -10.28 -17.16
C SER A 348 5.08 -11.74 -17.24
N THR A 349 6.23 -12.10 -16.67
CA THR A 349 6.78 -13.47 -16.70
C THR A 349 6.71 -14.19 -15.35
N MET A 350 6.19 -13.52 -14.31
CA MET A 350 6.06 -14.05 -12.95
C MET A 350 4.70 -14.74 -12.76
N TYR A 351 4.48 -15.86 -13.44
CA TYR A 351 3.25 -16.65 -13.35
C TYR A 351 3.31 -17.63 -12.18
N GLY A 352 2.80 -17.23 -11.02
CA GLY A 352 2.72 -18.07 -9.81
C GLY A 352 4.06 -18.29 -9.11
N MET A 353 5.15 -18.48 -9.84
CA MET A 353 6.50 -18.57 -9.28
C MET A 353 7.53 -17.97 -10.24
N LYS A 354 8.60 -17.38 -9.68
CA LYS A 354 9.79 -16.97 -10.44
C LYS A 354 11.04 -17.10 -9.60
N ARG A 355 12.10 -17.70 -10.17
CA ARG A 355 13.47 -17.62 -9.64
C ARG A 355 14.20 -16.40 -10.20
N ILE A 356 14.88 -15.66 -9.34
CA ILE A 356 15.76 -14.53 -9.66
C ILE A 356 17.06 -14.74 -8.87
N GLY A 357 18.13 -15.12 -9.56
CA GLY A 357 19.40 -15.46 -8.91
C GLY A 357 19.24 -16.58 -7.88
N ASP A 358 19.61 -16.29 -6.63
CA ASP A 358 19.56 -17.22 -5.51
C ASP A 358 18.18 -17.28 -4.82
N ASP A 359 17.24 -16.44 -5.27
CA ASP A 359 15.95 -16.23 -4.63
C ASP A 359 14.81 -16.79 -5.50
N THR A 360 13.82 -17.41 -4.85
CA THR A 360 12.58 -17.82 -5.51
C THR A 360 11.38 -17.13 -4.86
N PHE A 361 10.48 -16.63 -5.71
CA PHE A 361 9.29 -15.86 -5.34
C PHE A 361 8.05 -16.66 -5.72
N ILE A 362 7.19 -16.96 -4.75
CA ILE A 362 5.89 -17.61 -4.97
C ILE A 362 4.78 -16.59 -4.75
N PHE A 363 3.88 -16.48 -5.73
CA PHE A 363 2.73 -15.58 -5.74
C PHE A 363 1.43 -16.40 -5.75
N VAL A 364 0.64 -16.26 -4.70
CA VAL A 364 -0.61 -16.98 -4.50
C VAL A 364 -1.79 -16.02 -4.48
N THR A 365 -2.86 -16.38 -5.20
CA THR A 365 -4.20 -15.84 -4.95
C THR A 365 -4.93 -16.81 -4.03
N TYR A 366 -5.25 -16.39 -2.81
CA TYR A 366 -5.79 -17.26 -1.77
C TYR A 366 -7.30 -17.44 -1.94
N HIS A 367 -7.70 -18.54 -2.57
CA HIS A 367 -9.11 -18.93 -2.73
C HIS A 367 -9.46 -20.05 -1.75
N LYS A 368 -10.19 -19.72 -0.68
CA LYS A 368 -10.86 -20.74 0.13
C LYS A 368 -12.28 -20.94 -0.40
N GLU A 369 -12.42 -21.60 -1.54
CA GLU A 369 -13.73 -22.13 -1.93
C GLU A 369 -14.10 -23.22 -0.91
N SER A 370 -15.08 -22.92 -0.06
CA SER A 370 -15.88 -23.95 0.55
C SER A 370 -16.65 -24.61 -0.57
N ALA A 371 -16.21 -25.78 -1.03
CA ALA A 371 -16.99 -26.61 -1.91
C ALA A 371 -18.30 -26.97 -1.18
N GLU A 372 -19.38 -26.33 -1.58
CA GLU A 372 -20.73 -26.76 -1.24
C GLU A 372 -21.49 -27.33 -2.44
N ASP A 373 -20.98 -27.30 -3.69
CA ASP A 373 -21.73 -27.91 -4.82
C ASP A 373 -20.88 -28.41 -6.02
N GLN A 374 -19.63 -28.85 -5.83
CA GLN A 374 -18.93 -29.66 -6.85
C GLN A 374 -18.22 -30.87 -6.23
N GLU A 375 -18.42 -32.02 -6.87
CA GLU A 375 -18.23 -33.39 -6.35
C GLU A 375 -16.90 -33.65 -5.62
N TYR A 376 -17.04 -34.04 -4.35
CA TYR A 376 -15.99 -34.63 -3.52
C TYR A 376 -15.90 -36.14 -3.77
N VAL A 377 -14.68 -36.70 -3.78
CA VAL A 377 -14.45 -38.15 -3.58
C VAL A 377 -13.36 -38.30 -2.50
N ASP A 378 -13.69 -39.01 -1.42
CA ASP A 378 -12.83 -39.43 -0.30
C ASP A 378 -12.15 -38.37 0.60
N GLY A 379 -12.97 -37.53 1.25
CA GLY A 379 -12.76 -37.25 2.68
C GLY A 379 -11.55 -36.40 3.12
N LYS A 380 -10.93 -35.60 2.25
CA LYS A 380 -10.08 -34.43 2.58
C LYS A 380 -9.88 -33.56 1.31
N PRO A 381 -9.85 -32.21 1.41
CA PRO A 381 -9.52 -31.37 0.27
C PRO A 381 -8.04 -31.59 -0.08
N ASP A 382 -7.76 -32.29 -1.18
CA ASP A 382 -6.39 -32.65 -1.52
C ASP A 382 -5.73 -31.56 -2.41
N TYR A 383 -5.64 -30.38 -1.76
CA TYR A 383 -4.96 -29.09 -1.96
C TYR A 383 -5.30 -28.10 -3.11
N ALA A 384 -5.52 -26.87 -2.64
CA ALA A 384 -5.68 -25.58 -3.32
C ALA A 384 -5.17 -24.57 -2.28
N ASP A 385 -3.91 -24.16 -2.38
CA ASP A 385 -3.18 -23.16 -1.56
C ASP A 385 -3.80 -22.76 -0.21
N ALA A 386 -3.27 -23.29 0.90
CA ALA A 386 -3.87 -23.10 2.23
C ALA A 386 -2.86 -23.00 3.38
N PHE A 387 -3.17 -22.15 4.36
CA PHE A 387 -2.49 -22.16 5.66
C PHE A 387 -3.06 -23.31 6.52
N GLU A 388 -2.18 -24.23 6.96
CA GLU A 388 -2.53 -25.26 7.96
C GLU A 388 -2.63 -24.65 9.36
N ASP A 389 -1.69 -23.76 9.67
CA ASP A 389 -1.65 -22.92 10.87
C ASP A 389 -0.96 -21.59 10.53
N ASN A 390 -0.52 -20.83 11.52
CA ASN A 390 0.17 -19.55 11.30
C ASN A 390 1.65 -19.68 10.89
N ILE A 391 2.20 -20.89 10.75
CA ILE A 391 3.60 -21.15 10.39
C ILE A 391 3.70 -22.06 9.15
N ILE A 392 2.75 -22.95 8.93
CA ILE A 392 2.77 -23.94 7.86
C ILE A 392 1.82 -23.52 6.74
N PHE A 393 2.40 -23.34 5.56
CA PHE A 393 1.67 -23.08 4.32
C PHE A 393 1.79 -24.29 3.39
N LYS A 394 0.69 -24.64 2.72
CA LYS A 394 0.66 -25.71 1.72
C LYS A 394 0.39 -25.11 0.37
N TRP A 395 1.21 -25.52 -0.58
CA TRP A 395 1.22 -24.96 -1.92
C TRP A 395 1.29 -26.08 -2.95
N ASP A 396 0.51 -25.90 -4.02
CA ASP A 396 0.53 -26.78 -5.17
C ASP A 396 1.25 -26.09 -6.33
N SER A 397 2.16 -26.81 -6.97
CA SER A 397 2.78 -26.33 -8.20
C SER A 397 1.75 -26.16 -9.32
N GLN A 398 2.11 -25.37 -10.33
CA GLN A 398 1.29 -25.27 -11.55
C GLN A 398 1.05 -26.64 -12.20
N ILE A 399 -0.14 -26.81 -12.79
CA ILE A 399 -0.52 -28.00 -13.56
C ILE A 399 0.54 -28.33 -14.63
N GLY A 400 0.98 -29.59 -14.66
CA GLY A 400 2.02 -30.09 -15.55
C GLY A 400 3.46 -29.95 -15.02
N ARG A 401 3.62 -29.60 -13.74
CA ARG A 401 4.93 -29.45 -13.06
C ARG A 401 5.10 -30.51 -11.98
N GLY A 402 5.51 -31.71 -12.38
CA GLY A 402 5.88 -32.78 -11.44
C GLY A 402 7.15 -32.47 -10.66
N VAL A 403 7.51 -33.37 -9.72
CA VAL A 403 8.61 -33.20 -8.75
C VAL A 403 9.95 -32.95 -9.44
N ASP A 404 10.20 -33.63 -10.56
CA ASP A 404 11.45 -33.52 -11.32
C ASP A 404 11.45 -32.35 -12.32
N SER A 405 10.40 -31.53 -12.34
CA SER A 405 10.33 -30.39 -13.26
C SER A 405 11.28 -29.29 -12.84
N SER A 406 11.87 -28.58 -13.82
CA SER A 406 12.74 -27.43 -13.55
C SER A 406 12.08 -26.37 -12.67
N TYR A 407 10.75 -26.24 -12.77
CA TYR A 407 9.93 -25.36 -11.94
C TYR A 407 10.01 -25.70 -10.45
N VAL A 408 9.93 -26.98 -10.09
CA VAL A 408 10.01 -27.44 -8.70
C VAL A 408 11.45 -27.38 -8.19
N VAL A 409 12.41 -27.79 -9.03
CA VAL A 409 13.84 -27.70 -8.72
C VAL A 409 14.24 -26.26 -8.39
N ASP A 410 13.77 -25.29 -9.19
CA ASP A 410 14.01 -23.86 -8.94
C ASP A 410 13.46 -23.37 -7.60
N VAL A 411 12.37 -23.97 -7.10
CA VAL A 411 11.84 -23.66 -5.77
C VAL A 411 12.69 -24.31 -4.70
N VAL A 412 12.96 -25.60 -4.80
CA VAL A 412 13.60 -26.39 -3.74
C VAL A 412 15.06 -25.98 -3.54
N GLU A 413 15.81 -25.77 -4.63
CA GLU A 413 17.24 -25.47 -4.61
C GLU A 413 17.57 -23.99 -4.37
N ALA A 414 16.59 -23.09 -4.42
CA ALA A 414 16.84 -21.67 -4.14
C ALA A 414 17.31 -21.47 -2.70
N LYS A 415 18.32 -20.60 -2.53
CA LYS A 415 18.89 -20.29 -1.22
C LYS A 415 17.85 -19.61 -0.33
N ARG A 416 17.11 -18.65 -0.90
CA ARG A 416 16.04 -17.91 -0.23
C ARG A 416 14.73 -18.10 -0.98
N LYS A 417 13.64 -18.24 -0.25
CA LYS A 417 12.31 -18.52 -0.82
C LYS A 417 11.30 -17.60 -0.15
N HIS A 418 10.50 -16.90 -0.95
CA HIS A 418 9.65 -15.80 -0.52
C HIS A 418 8.19 -16.06 -0.89
N LEU A 419 7.28 -15.88 0.05
CA LEU A 419 5.84 -16.07 -0.17
C LEU A 419 5.11 -14.72 -0.23
N PHE A 420 4.34 -14.54 -1.29
CA PHE A 420 3.48 -13.39 -1.55
C PHE A 420 2.04 -13.86 -1.73
N VAL A 421 1.11 -13.31 -0.96
CA VAL A 421 -0.30 -13.74 -0.98
C VAL A 421 -1.23 -12.53 -1.17
N LYS A 422 -2.18 -12.65 -2.10
CA LYS A 422 -3.32 -11.74 -2.23
C LYS A 422 -4.61 -12.53 -2.03
N LYS A 423 -5.72 -11.85 -1.75
CA LYS A 423 -6.98 -12.54 -1.50
C LYS A 423 -7.78 -12.79 -2.77
N SER A 424 -7.73 -11.87 -3.74
CA SER A 424 -8.53 -11.96 -4.96
C SER A 424 -7.76 -11.54 -6.20
N ASP A 425 -8.24 -11.93 -7.37
CA ASP A 425 -7.65 -11.51 -8.63
C ASP A 425 -7.86 -10.05 -8.99
N ALA A 426 -8.82 -9.38 -8.35
CA ALA A 426 -8.99 -7.92 -8.44
C ALA A 426 -7.78 -7.15 -7.86
N GLU A 427 -6.98 -7.78 -7.00
CA GLU A 427 -5.77 -7.17 -6.43
C GLU A 427 -4.57 -7.33 -7.37
N THR A 428 -3.85 -6.21 -7.56
CA THR A 428 -2.60 -6.16 -8.33
C THR A 428 -1.35 -6.38 -7.47
N SER A 429 -1.45 -6.17 -6.17
CA SER A 429 -0.37 -6.29 -5.20
C SER A 429 -0.65 -7.40 -4.19
N PHE A 430 0.42 -7.96 -3.63
CA PHE A 430 0.40 -9.11 -2.74
C PHE A 430 1.01 -8.72 -1.39
N TYR A 431 0.46 -9.22 -0.29
CA TYR A 431 1.11 -9.15 1.01
C TYR A 431 2.36 -10.03 0.99
N TYR A 432 3.51 -9.47 1.37
CA TYR A 432 4.70 -10.27 1.64
C TYR A 432 4.55 -10.99 2.98
N ILE A 433 4.48 -12.31 2.96
CA ILE A 433 4.26 -13.13 4.17
C ILE A 433 5.58 -13.45 4.87
N GLY A 434 6.69 -13.49 4.12
CA GLY A 434 8.01 -13.76 4.66
C GLY A 434 8.77 -14.84 3.88
N GLN A 435 9.93 -15.20 4.43
CA GLN A 435 10.73 -16.32 3.93
C GLN A 435 10.23 -17.65 4.48
N PHE A 436 10.51 -18.74 3.76
CA PHE A 436 10.13 -20.09 4.16
C PHE A 436 11.14 -21.16 3.74
N ASP A 437 11.07 -22.30 4.42
CA ASP A 437 11.76 -23.54 4.04
C ASP A 437 10.76 -24.58 3.53
N VAL A 438 11.18 -25.38 2.55
CA VAL A 438 10.39 -26.53 2.07
C VAL A 438 10.67 -27.71 2.99
N VAL A 439 9.62 -28.23 3.64
CA VAL A 439 9.72 -29.32 4.63
C VAL A 439 9.38 -30.67 4.00
N ASP A 440 8.46 -30.68 3.04
CA ASP A 440 7.97 -31.91 2.40
C ASP A 440 7.61 -31.61 0.93
N VAL A 441 7.93 -32.55 0.04
CA VAL A 441 7.66 -32.48 -1.40
C VAL A 441 7.09 -33.82 -1.83
N LYS A 442 5.86 -33.82 -2.36
CA LYS A 442 5.15 -35.04 -2.77
C LYS A 442 4.63 -34.93 -4.20
N PRO A 443 4.80 -35.97 -5.03
CA PRO A 443 4.14 -36.05 -6.33
C PRO A 443 2.64 -36.22 -6.14
N ALA A 444 1.84 -35.58 -7.01
CA ALA A 444 0.39 -35.75 -7.08
C ALA A 444 -0.10 -35.48 -8.51
N THR A 445 -1.39 -35.70 -8.77
CA THR A 445 -2.03 -35.38 -10.06
C THR A 445 -3.27 -34.53 -9.86
N LYS A 446 -3.59 -33.68 -10.86
CA LYS A 446 -4.79 -32.84 -10.89
C LYS A 446 -5.37 -32.83 -12.30
N LYS A 447 -6.70 -32.82 -12.42
CA LYS A 447 -7.39 -32.73 -13.73
C LYS A 447 -7.27 -31.32 -14.29
N ASP A 448 -6.91 -31.21 -15.57
CA ASP A 448 -6.98 -29.94 -16.31
C ASP A 448 -8.42 -29.62 -16.77
N ASN A 449 -8.61 -28.45 -17.38
CA ASN A 449 -9.94 -27.99 -17.85
C ASN A 449 -10.58 -28.92 -18.89
N ASN A 450 -9.81 -29.85 -19.48
CA ASN A 450 -10.29 -30.85 -20.42
C ASN A 450 -10.52 -32.22 -19.75
N GLY A 451 -10.46 -32.29 -18.42
CA GLY A 451 -10.63 -33.50 -17.62
C GLY A 451 -9.44 -34.46 -17.63
N LYS A 452 -8.30 -34.07 -18.21
CA LYS A 452 -7.11 -34.92 -18.30
C LYS A 452 -6.25 -34.78 -17.05
N GLU A 453 -5.82 -35.89 -16.46
CA GLU A 453 -4.87 -35.85 -15.35
C GLU A 453 -3.49 -35.34 -15.79
N ARG A 454 -2.93 -34.46 -14.97
CA ARG A 454 -1.64 -33.81 -15.15
C ARG A 454 -0.88 -33.84 -13.84
N ASP A 455 0.43 -34.00 -13.94
CA ASP A 455 1.29 -34.03 -12.76
C ASP A 455 1.36 -32.65 -12.09
N ILE A 456 1.33 -32.68 -10.76
CA ILE A 456 1.59 -31.54 -9.89
C ILE A 456 2.50 -32.00 -8.75
N THR A 457 3.01 -31.03 -8.00
CA THR A 457 3.82 -31.24 -6.82
C THR A 457 3.21 -30.51 -5.65
N LYS A 458 2.96 -31.24 -4.57
CA LYS A 458 2.46 -30.71 -3.31
C LYS A 458 3.64 -30.41 -2.41
N MET A 459 3.69 -29.19 -1.89
CA MET A 459 4.74 -28.75 -1.00
C MET A 459 4.16 -28.33 0.34
N ARG A 460 4.83 -28.75 1.42
CA ARG A 460 4.59 -28.21 2.77
C ARG A 460 5.75 -27.26 3.10
N MET A 461 5.42 -26.00 3.29
CA MET A 461 6.36 -24.91 3.53
C MET A 461 6.24 -24.44 4.98
N LYS A 462 7.37 -24.19 5.62
CA LYS A 462 7.45 -23.63 6.97
C LYS A 462 7.97 -22.20 6.90
N MET A 463 7.11 -21.25 7.26
CA MET A 463 7.47 -19.84 7.36
C MET A 463 8.49 -19.61 8.47
N HIS A 464 9.43 -18.69 8.22
CA HIS A 464 10.43 -18.26 9.22
C HIS A 464 9.79 -17.41 10.33
N HIS A 465 8.70 -16.72 10.00
CA HIS A 465 7.92 -15.92 10.95
C HIS A 465 6.47 -16.41 10.98
N ALA A 466 5.89 -16.47 12.17
CA ALA A 466 4.47 -16.76 12.32
C ALA A 466 3.63 -15.62 11.71
N VAL A 467 2.71 -15.98 10.80
CA VAL A 467 1.76 -15.08 10.16
C VAL A 467 0.88 -14.44 11.22
N ARG A 468 0.80 -13.11 11.20
CA ARG A 468 -0.08 -12.37 12.11
C ARG A 468 -1.52 -12.85 12.00
N GLU A 469 -2.16 -13.01 13.16
CA GLU A 469 -3.50 -13.58 13.25
C GLU A 469 -4.55 -12.73 12.50
N ASP A 470 -4.43 -11.40 12.52
CA ASP A 470 -5.34 -10.50 11.80
C ASP A 470 -5.26 -10.68 10.29
N LEU A 471 -4.05 -10.92 9.75
CA LEU A 471 -3.86 -11.19 8.33
C LEU A 471 -4.37 -12.58 7.96
N LEU A 472 -4.08 -13.59 8.79
CA LEU A 472 -4.55 -14.96 8.57
C LEU A 472 -6.08 -15.04 8.56
N ARG A 473 -6.74 -14.43 9.55
CA ARG A 473 -8.22 -14.36 9.62
C ARG A 473 -8.80 -13.66 8.40
N TYR A 474 -8.17 -12.58 7.94
CA TYR A 474 -8.59 -11.90 6.73
C TYR A 474 -8.45 -12.77 5.48
N LEU A 475 -7.32 -13.45 5.28
CA LEU A 475 -7.15 -14.35 4.14
C LEU A 475 -8.16 -15.50 4.18
N GLN A 476 -8.48 -16.01 5.37
CA GLN A 476 -9.43 -17.11 5.56
C GLN A 476 -10.91 -16.72 5.55
N SER A 477 -11.25 -15.43 5.64
CA SER A 477 -12.65 -14.99 5.69
C SER A 477 -13.32 -15.10 4.32
N LYS A 478 -14.59 -15.53 4.28
CA LYS A 478 -15.40 -15.49 3.05
C LYS A 478 -15.68 -14.02 2.71
N LEU A 479 -15.28 -13.56 1.52
CA LEU A 479 -15.81 -12.30 0.99
C LEU A 479 -17.21 -12.59 0.46
N PRO A 480 -18.21 -11.72 0.71
CA PRO A 480 -19.45 -11.80 -0.05
C PRO A 480 -19.12 -11.63 -1.54
N GLU A 481 -19.62 -12.54 -2.38
CA GLU A 481 -19.46 -12.44 -3.82
C GLU A 481 -20.06 -11.11 -4.29
N ILE A 482 -19.27 -10.34 -5.03
CA ILE A 482 -19.78 -9.17 -5.74
C ILE A 482 -20.63 -9.74 -6.87
N GLU A 483 -21.95 -9.78 -6.69
CA GLU A 483 -22.87 -9.96 -7.81
C GLU A 483 -22.60 -8.82 -8.79
N GLU A 484 -21.89 -9.14 -9.88
CA GLU A 484 -21.83 -8.30 -11.06
C GLU A 484 -23.25 -8.19 -11.61
N ASN A 485 -24.01 -7.22 -11.10
CA ASN A 485 -25.24 -6.79 -11.72
C ASN A 485 -24.87 -6.20 -13.09
N VAL A 486 -25.01 -7.04 -14.11
CA VAL A 486 -25.06 -6.69 -15.52
C VAL A 486 -26.19 -5.65 -15.67
N VAL A 487 -25.81 -4.42 -16.01
CA VAL A 487 -26.72 -3.40 -16.56
C VAL A 487 -26.15 -2.92 -17.87
#